data_AF-Q5BT81-F1
#
_entry.id   AF-Q5BT81-F1
#
_cell.length_a   1.000
_cell.length_b   1.000
_cell.length_c   1.000
_cell.angle_alpha   90.00
_cell.angle_beta   90.00
_cell.angle_gamma   90.00
#
_symmetry.space_group_name_H-M   'P 1'
#
loop_
_entity.id
_entity.type
_entity.pdbx_description
1 polymer ?
#
loop_
_entity_poly.entity_id
_entity_poly.type
_entity_poly.pdbx_seq_one_letter_code
_entity_poly.pdbx_strand_id
1 'polypeptide(L)' 'MATYLADRVVVFDGQPGVKGAATPPQNLVTGRNKFLQSLDITFWRDPTNARPRINKLNSVKDVDQKKSGNYFFLGD' A
#
# COMPACT_ATOMS: atom_id res chain seq x y z
N MET A 1 -9.35 7.33 -3.09
CA MET A 1 -10.47 7.49 -2.13
C MET A 1 -10.00 7.26 -0.71
N ALA A 2 -9.54 6.07 -0.31
CA ALA A 2 -9.11 5.82 1.08
C ALA A 2 -8.04 6.81 1.60
N THR A 3 -7.08 7.22 0.77
CA THR A 3 -6.05 8.19 1.15
C THR A 3 -6.45 9.64 1.13
N TYR A 4 -7.60 9.96 0.55
CA TYR A 4 -8.12 11.32 0.60
C TYR A 4 -8.94 11.56 1.87
N LEU A 5 -9.46 10.50 2.49
CA LEU A 5 -10.44 10.59 3.57
C LEU A 5 -9.88 10.27 4.95
N ALA A 6 -8.74 9.59 5.05
CA ALA A 6 -8.25 9.03 6.30
C ALA A 6 -6.90 9.62 6.72
N ASP A 7 -6.79 10.10 7.96
CA ASP A 7 -5.51 10.50 8.55
C ASP A 7 -4.75 9.30 9.15
N ARG A 8 -5.51 8.32 9.65
CA ARG A 8 -4.98 7.08 10.24
C ARG A 8 -5.73 5.87 9.71
N VAL A 9 -5.05 4.73 9.71
CA VAL A 9 -5.58 3.45 9.23
C VAL A 9 -5.35 2.32 10.21
N VAL A 10 -6.31 1.40 10.28
CA VAL A 10 -6.17 0.11 10.94
C VAL A 10 -6.06 -0.96 9.86
N VAL A 11 -5.00 -1.77 9.92
CA VAL A 11 -4.79 -2.87 8.97
C VAL A 11 -5.23 -4.16 9.63
N PHE A 12 -6.07 -4.91 8.92
CA PHE A 12 -6.46 -6.26 9.32
C PHE A 12 -5.58 -7.27 8.57
N ASP A 13 -5.11 -8.29 9.30
CA ASP A 13 -4.31 -9.38 8.77
C ASP A 13 -4.77 -10.71 9.38
N GLY A 14 -4.51 -11.82 8.70
CA GLY A 14 -4.89 -13.16 9.14
C GLY A 14 -5.40 -14.06 8.02
N GLN A 15 -6.08 -15.13 8.40
CA GLN A 15 -6.63 -16.13 7.48
C GLN A 15 -8.15 -16.04 7.48
N PRO A 16 -8.78 -15.76 6.32
CA PRO A 16 -10.24 -15.67 6.20
C PRO A 16 -10.94 -16.92 6.75
N GLY A 17 -11.96 -16.73 7.59
CA GLY A 17 -12.72 -17.82 8.20
C GLY A 17 -12.02 -18.57 9.34
N VAL A 18 -10.77 -18.21 9.70
CA VAL A 18 -10.00 -18.89 10.75
C VAL A 18 -9.59 -17.93 11.86
N LYS A 19 -8.83 -16.88 11.53
CA LYS A 19 -8.31 -15.91 12.51
C LYS A 19 -8.04 -14.57 11.85
N GLY A 20 -8.26 -13.49 12.59
CA GLY A 20 -7.95 -12.13 12.16
C GLY A 20 -7.39 -11.31 13.32
N ALA A 21 -6.45 -10.44 13.01
CA ALA A 21 -5.85 -9.48 13.94
C ALA A 21 -5.89 -8.08 13.34
N ALA A 22 -6.23 -7.09 14.17
CA ALA A 22 -6.21 -5.68 13.80
C ALA A 22 -4.96 -5.01 14.38
N THR A 23 -4.29 -4.16 13.61
CA THR A 23 -3.23 -3.31 14.14
C THR A 23 -3.82 -2.15 14.96
N PRO A 24 -3.06 -1.55 15.91
CA PRO A 24 -3.43 -0.23 16.41
C PRO A 24 -3.49 0.79 15.26
N PRO A 25 -4.22 1.91 15.40
CA PRO A 25 -4.26 2.96 14.38
C PRO A 25 -2.86 3.46 14.02
N GLN A 26 -2.50 3.40 12.74
CA GLN A 26 -1.20 3.80 12.22
C GLN A 26 -1.33 4.98 11.25
N ASN A 27 -0.20 5.63 10.96
CA ASN A 27 -0.15 6.61 9.88
C ASN A 27 -0.50 5.95 8.55
N LEU A 28 -1.13 6.74 7.68
CA LEU A 28 -1.64 6.31 6.39
C LEU A 28 -0.57 5.65 5.50
N VAL A 29 0.63 6.24 5.40
CA VAL A 29 1.75 5.68 4.61
C VAL A 29 2.16 4.32 5.14
N THR A 30 2.42 4.22 6.45
CA THR A 30 2.91 3.00 7.10
C THR A 30 1.90 1.86 6.98
N GLY A 31 0.64 2.12 7.35
CA GLY A 31 -0.39 1.09 7.29
C GLY A 31 -0.70 0.66 5.86
N ARG A 32 -0.72 1.60 4.91
CA ARG A 32 -0.99 1.27 3.50
C ARG A 32 0.17 0.52 2.84
N ASN A 33 1.43 0.83 3.20
CA ASN A 33 2.58 0.01 2.78
C ASN A 33 2.50 -1.40 3.33
N LYS A 34 2.16 -1.57 4.62
CA LYS A 34 1.98 -2.90 5.23
C LYS A 34 0.89 -3.71 4.53
N PHE A 35 -0.25 -3.08 4.24
CA PHE A 35 -1.37 -3.71 3.53
C PHE A 35 -1.02 -4.12 2.10
N LEU A 36 -0.33 -3.25 1.35
CA LEU A 36 0.04 -3.58 -0.03
C LEU A 36 1.17 -4.60 -0.11
N GLN A 37 2.07 -4.60 0.87
CA GLN A 37 3.09 -5.62 1.02
C GLN A 37 2.49 -7.02 1.23
N SER A 38 1.44 -7.16 2.07
CA SER A 38 0.79 -8.46 2.26
C SER A 38 0.08 -8.98 1.00
N LEU A 39 -0.26 -8.08 0.07
CA LEU A 39 -0.83 -8.43 -1.23
C LEU A 39 0.23 -8.63 -2.32
N ASP A 40 1.50 -8.34 -2.04
CA ASP A 40 2.62 -8.32 -2.99
C ASP A 40 2.38 -7.42 -4.24
N ILE A 41 1.69 -6.30 -4.05
CA ILE A 41 1.32 -5.35 -5.12
C ILE A 41 1.91 -3.97 -4.84
N THR A 42 2.47 -3.32 -5.86
CA THR A 42 2.96 -1.94 -5.76
C THR A 42 2.18 -0.98 -6.67
N PHE A 43 2.12 0.30 -6.26
CA PHE A 43 1.54 1.38 -7.06
C PHE A 43 2.56 2.49 -7.31
N TRP A 44 2.54 3.06 -8.51
CA TRP A 44 3.20 4.33 -8.81
C TRP A 44 2.17 5.42 -9.08
N ARG A 45 2.57 6.68 -8.91
CA ARG A 45 1.71 7.83 -9.18
C ARG A 45 2.03 8.40 -10.55
N ASP A 46 1.01 8.54 -11.39
CA ASP A 46 1.15 9.17 -12.70
C ASP A 46 1.46 10.68 -12.50
N PRO A 47 2.59 11.20 -13.02
CA PRO A 47 3.00 12.58 -12.80
C PRO A 47 2.07 13.59 -13.50
N THR A 48 1.32 13.16 -14.52
CA THR A 48 0.45 14.07 -15.30
C THR A 48 -0.89 14.35 -14.62
N ASN A 49 -1.41 13.38 -13.87
CA ASN A 49 -2.79 13.41 -13.36
C ASN A 49 -2.92 12.91 -11.91
N ALA A 50 -1.80 12.63 -11.25
CA ALA A 50 -1.71 12.15 -9.88
C ALA A 50 -2.44 10.82 -9.59
N ARG A 51 -2.91 10.09 -10.61
CA ARG A 51 -3.65 8.84 -10.40
C ARG A 51 -2.70 7.71 -10.00
N PRO A 52 -3.08 6.89 -9.00
CA PRO A 52 -2.34 5.68 -8.69
C PRO A 52 -2.52 4.67 -9.84
N ARG A 53 -1.41 4.09 -10.29
CA ARG A 53 -1.35 3.05 -11.31
C ARG A 53 -0.67 1.83 -10.71
N ILE A 54 -1.31 0.67 -10.85
CA ILE A 54 -0.75 -0.59 -10.41
C ILE A 54 0.45 -0.96 -11.29
N ASN A 55 1.55 -1.42 -10.70
CA ASN A 55 2.66 -1.97 -11.48
C ASN A 55 2.32 -3.38 -11.96
N LYS A 56 2.91 -3.76 -13.10
CA LYS A 56 2.91 -5.17 -13.52
C LYS A 56 3.83 -5.96 -12.60
N LEU A 57 3.38 -7.15 -12.20
CA LEU A 57 4.16 -8.08 -11.38
C LEU A 57 5.54 -8.30 -11.99
N ASN A 58 6.59 -8.19 -11.18
CA ASN A 58 7.99 -8.38 -11.58
C ASN A 58 8.50 -7.41 -12.65
N SER A 59 7.78 -6.33 -12.95
CA SER A 59 8.36 -5.24 -13.75
C SER A 59 9.52 -4.59 -13.00
N VAL A 60 10.43 -3.93 -13.73
CA VAL A 60 11.59 -3.24 -13.14
C VAL A 60 11.16 -2.31 -12.00
N LYS A 61 10.10 -1.51 -12.22
CA LYS A 61 9.54 -0.61 -11.21
C LYS A 61 8.95 -1.34 -10.00
N ASP A 62 8.26 -2.47 -10.21
CA ASP A 62 7.72 -3.28 -9.12
C ASP A 62 8.84 -3.81 -8.22
N VAL A 63 9.89 -4.36 -8.83
CA VAL A 63 11.05 -4.91 -8.12
C VAL A 63 11.78 -3.83 -7.34
N ASP A 64 12.03 -2.66 -7.95
CA ASP A 64 12.73 -1.56 -7.28
C ASP A 64 11.91 -0.97 -6.11
N GLN A 65 10.59 -0.87 -6.27
CA GLN A 65 9.68 -0.44 -5.20
C GLN A 65 9.62 -1.44 -4.05
N LYS A 66 9.52 -2.74 -4.35
CA LYS A 66 9.56 -3.81 -3.34
C LYS A 66 10.89 -3.80 -2.57
N LYS A 67 12.03 -3.64 -3.27
CA LYS A 67 13.36 -3.53 -2.65
C LYS A 67 13.48 -2.32 -1.72
N SER A 68 12.89 -1.19 -2.09
CA SER A 68 12.89 0.02 -1.25
C SER A 68 11.83 0.02 -0.16
N GLY A 69 10.94 -0.99 -0.12
CA GLY A 69 9.82 -1.06 0.83
C GLY A 69 8.70 -0.04 0.55
N ASN A 70 8.72 0.62 -0.60
CA ASN A 70 7.79 1.69 -0.96
C ASN A 70 6.69 1.17 -1.88
N TYR A 71 5.68 0.55 -1.30
CA TYR A 71 4.52 0.01 -2.02
C TYR A 71 3.47 1.10 -2.35
N PHE A 72 3.51 2.21 -1.62
CA PHE A 72 2.60 3.33 -1.74
C PHE A 72 3.29 4.69 -1.54
N PHE A 73 2.88 5.68 -2.34
CA PHE A 73 3.39 7.06 -2.31
C PHE A 73 2.26 8.07 -2.06
N LEU A 74 2.50 9.00 -1.12
CA LEU A 74 1.59 10.08 -0.73
C LEU A 74 2.10 11.44 -1.21
N GLY A 75 2.68 11.51 -2.41
CA GLY A 75 3.26 12.75 -2.96
C GLY A 75 4.52 13.22 -2.22
N ASP A 76 5.26 14.20 -2.72
CA ASP A 76 4.89 15.31 -3.61
C ASP A 76 4.08 14.95 -4.88
#